data_AF-A0A1J3ILH0-F1
#
_entry.id   AF-A0A1J3ILH0-F1
#
_cell.length_a   1.000
_cell.length_b   1.000
_cell.length_c   1.000
_cell.angle_alpha   90.00
_cell.angle_beta   90.00
_cell.angle_gamma   90.00
#
_symmetry.space_group_name_H-M   'P 1'
#
loop_
_entity.id
_entity.type
_entity.pdbx_description
1 polymer ?
#
loop_
_entity_poly.entity_id
_entity_poly.type
_entity_poly.pdbx_seq_one_letter_code
_entity_poly.pdbx_strand_id
1 'polypeptide(L)' 'KGKDSIVAQGKRRYDMKMEGYGGQKKPIFRKKAKTTKKITLRLTCGVSTCGTRRFLMIGRAKTFILGQEKK' A
#
# COMPACT_ATOMS: atom_id res chain seq x y z
N LYS A 1 0.12 -0.14 4.07
CA LYS A 1 0.03 -1.37 3.25
C LYS A 1 0.15 -2.54 4.22
N GLY A 2 -0.70 -3.56 4.13
CA GLY A 2 -0.56 -4.78 4.93
C GLY A 2 0.59 -5.66 4.42
N LYS A 3 0.91 -6.73 5.16
CA LYS A 3 1.86 -7.77 4.73
C LYS A 3 1.34 -8.46 3.46
N ASP A 4 2.22 -8.69 2.49
CA ASP A 4 1.85 -9.37 1.26
C ASP A 4 1.60 -10.87 1.54
N SER A 5 0.52 -11.41 0.97
CA SER A 5 0.13 -12.83 1.14
C SER A 5 0.90 -13.74 0.18
N ILE A 6 1.42 -14.86 0.68
CA ILE A 6 2.18 -15.85 -0.10
C ILE A 6 1.24 -16.69 -0.98
N VAL A 7 0.04 -16.97 -0.50
CA VAL A 7 -0.94 -17.82 -1.20
C VAL A 7 -1.63 -17.11 -2.37
N ALA A 8 -1.46 -15.79 -2.49
CA ALA A 8 -1.99 -15.02 -3.61
C ALA A 8 -1.47 -15.58 -4.95
N GLN A 9 -2.35 -15.72 -5.94
CA GLN A 9 -2.03 -16.34 -7.23
C GLN A 9 -0.82 -15.69 -7.92
N GLY A 10 -0.68 -14.36 -7.83
CA GLY A 10 0.45 -13.63 -8.40
C GLY A 10 1.79 -14.00 -7.78
N LYS A 11 1.82 -14.20 -6.46
CA LYS A 11 3.03 -14.60 -5.72
C LYS A 11 3.39 -16.06 -6.02
N ARG A 12 2.42 -16.98 -5.98
CA ARG A 12 2.61 -18.39 -6.41
C ARG A 12 3.22 -18.49 -7.80
N ARG A 13 2.67 -17.75 -8.77
CA ARG A 13 3.20 -17.72 -10.14
C ARG A 13 4.60 -17.11 -10.24
N TYR A 14 4.88 -16.05 -9.46
CA TYR A 14 6.21 -15.44 -9.43
C TYR A 14 7.25 -16.43 -8.90
N ASP A 15 6.93 -17.15 -7.83
CA ASP A 15 7.84 -18.09 -7.18
C ASP A 15 8.14 -19.29 -8.05
N MET A 16 7.11 -19.95 -8.61
CA MET A 16 7.29 -21.01 -9.62
C MET A 16 8.11 -20.51 -10.82
N LYS A 17 7.95 -19.25 -11.22
CA LYS A 17 8.76 -18.68 -12.30
C LYS A 17 10.20 -18.44 -11.85
N MET A 18 10.47 -18.06 -10.61
CA MET A 18 11.83 -17.77 -10.13
C MET A 18 12.64 -19.03 -9.84
N GLU A 19 12.00 -20.18 -9.61
CA GLU A 19 12.68 -21.43 -9.33
C GLU A 19 13.61 -21.89 -10.48
N GLY A 20 14.66 -22.63 -10.09
CA GLY A 20 15.69 -23.16 -10.99
C GLY A 20 16.71 -22.12 -11.47
N TYR A 21 17.38 -22.43 -12.58
CA TYR A 21 18.41 -21.57 -13.17
C TYR A 21 17.81 -20.42 -14.01
N GLY A 22 18.67 -19.48 -14.41
CA GLY A 22 18.30 -18.34 -15.27
C GLY A 22 18.08 -17.01 -14.55
N GLY A 23 18.35 -16.95 -13.24
CA GLY A 23 18.38 -15.71 -12.48
C GLY A 23 17.04 -14.97 -12.43
N GLN A 24 17.10 -13.64 -12.46
CA GLN A 24 15.92 -12.78 -12.27
C GLN A 24 15.03 -12.73 -13.52
N LYS A 25 13.87 -13.40 -13.49
CA LYS A 25 12.96 -13.52 -14.67
C LYS A 25 11.83 -12.46 -14.75
N LYS A 26 11.84 -11.46 -13.85
CA LYS A 26 10.85 -10.36 -13.76
C LYS A 26 11.56 -9.03 -13.51
N PRO A 27 11.10 -7.92 -14.11
CA PRO A 27 11.80 -6.64 -14.02
C PRO A 27 11.75 -6.08 -12.59
N ILE A 28 12.88 -5.52 -12.14
CA ILE A 28 12.98 -4.77 -10.90
C ILE A 28 12.98 -3.28 -11.24
N PHE A 29 12.02 -2.53 -10.70
CA PHE A 29 11.93 -1.10 -10.92
C PHE A 29 13.04 -0.36 -10.14
N ARG A 30 13.94 0.31 -10.86
CA ARG A 30 15.09 1.05 -10.27
C ARG A 30 14.95 2.58 -10.30
N LYS A 31 14.13 3.14 -11.19
CA LYS A 31 14.07 4.59 -11.47
C LYS A 31 12.94 5.30 -10.70
N LYS A 32 13.01 5.34 -9.36
CA LYS A 32 11.98 6.00 -8.54
C LYS A 32 12.09 7.53 -8.60
N ALA A 33 11.16 8.18 -9.30
CA ALA A 33 11.12 9.64 -9.42
C ALA A 33 10.28 10.36 -8.34
N LYS A 34 9.20 9.73 -7.86
CA LYS A 34 8.27 10.37 -6.92
C LYS A 34 8.82 10.34 -5.49
N THR A 35 8.91 11.52 -4.87
CA THR A 35 9.41 11.70 -3.49
C THR A 35 8.31 11.58 -2.43
N THR A 36 7.06 11.92 -2.77
CA THR A 36 5.89 11.82 -1.89
C THR A 36 4.97 10.66 -2.28
N LYS A 37 3.98 10.37 -1.42
CA LYS A 37 2.89 9.41 -1.70
C LYS A 37 1.55 10.12 -1.60
N LYS A 38 0.52 9.56 -2.24
CA LYS A 38 -0.85 9.99 -1.98
C LYS A 38 -1.27 9.46 -0.61
N ILE A 39 -1.78 10.34 0.24
CA ILE A 39 -2.23 10.01 1.58
C ILE A 39 -3.66 9.51 1.49
N THR A 40 -3.93 8.38 2.14
CA THR A 40 -5.26 7.78 2.21
C THR A 40 -5.65 7.68 3.68
N LEU A 41 -6.75 8.34 4.03
CA LEU A 41 -7.36 8.26 5.35
C LEU A 41 -8.28 7.07 5.40
N ARG A 42 -8.26 6.38 6.53
CA ARG A 42 -9.21 5.32 6.86
C ARG A 42 -10.24 5.91 7.83
N LEU A 43 -11.43 6.20 7.31
CA LEU A 43 -12.55 6.70 8.08
C LEU A 43 -13.36 5.51 8.60
N THR A 44 -13.52 5.42 9.91
CA THR A 44 -14.37 4.41 10.57
C THR A 44 -15.69 5.08 10.96
N CYS A 45 -16.82 4.40 10.74
CA CYS A 45 -18.10 4.87 11.26
C CYS A 45 -18.02 4.93 12.80
N GLY A 46 -18.44 6.05 13.39
CA GLY A 46 -18.42 6.25 14.85
C GLY A 46 -19.51 5.47 15.58
N VAL A 47 -20.51 4.95 14.85
CA VAL A 47 -21.55 4.08 15.41
C VAL A 47 -20.94 2.71 15.70
N SER A 48 -20.93 2.33 16.98
CA SER A 48 -20.27 1.13 17.50
C SER A 48 -20.74 -0.17 16.85
N THR A 49 -21.99 -0.24 16.40
CA THR A 49 -22.59 -1.43 15.76
C THR A 49 -22.31 -1.54 14.27
N CYS A 50 -21.97 -0.44 13.59
CA CYS A 50 -21.89 -0.40 12.14
C CYS A 50 -20.57 -0.95 11.59
N GLY A 51 -19.44 -0.65 12.25
CA GLY A 51 -18.10 -1.14 11.86
C GLY A 51 -17.61 -0.76 10.45
N THR A 52 -18.40 0.03 9.69
CA THR A 52 -18.14 0.36 8.29
C THR A 52 -16.91 1.25 8.16
N ARG A 53 -16.13 1.02 7.10
CA ARG A 53 -14.85 1.69 6.85
C ARG A 53 -14.86 2.26 5.44
N ARG A 54 -14.46 3.53 5.30
CA ARG A 54 -14.27 4.19 4.00
C ARG A 54 -12.85 4.71 3.88
N PHE A 55 -12.28 4.60 2.68
CA PHE A 55 -10.97 5.17 2.38
C PHE A 55 -11.13 6.47 1.59
N LEU A 56 -10.53 7.56 2.08
CA LEU A 56 -10.54 8.87 1.43
C LEU A 56 -9.12 9.26 1.03
N MET A 57 -8.91 9.66 -0.23
CA MET A 57 -7.60 10.08 -0.71
C MET A 57 -7.50 11.61 -0.75
N ILE A 58 -6.54 12.18 -0.02
CA ILE A 58 -6.36 13.64 0.16
C ILE A 58 -5.34 14.26 -0.80
N GLY A 59 -4.66 13.44 -1.60
CA GLY A 59 -3.58 13.89 -2.50
C GLY A 59 -2.18 13.69 -1.91
N ARG A 60 -1.18 14.35 -2.48
CA ARG A 60 0.24 14.22 -2.09
C ARG A 60 0.63 15.38 -1.19
N ALA A 61 1.23 15.08 -0.04
CA ALA A 61 1.86 16.09 0.81
C ALA A 61 3.28 15.63 1.18
N LYS A 62 4.17 16.60 1.46
CA LYS A 62 5.50 16.32 2.03
C LYS A 62 5.40 16.05 3.53
N THR A 63 4.66 16.90 4.23
CA THR A 63 4.40 16.80 5.67
C THR A 63 2.90 16.61 5.88
N PHE A 64 2.51 15.65 6.70
CA PHE A 64 1.12 15.39 7.06
C PHE A 64 1.05 15.03 8.53
N ILE A 65 0.28 15.82 9.28
CA ILE A 65 0.13 15.67 10.73
C ILE A 65 -1.37 15.55 10.99
N LEU A 66 -1.77 14.51 11.73
CA LEU A 66 -3.17 14.23 12.06
C LEU A 66 -3.40 14.60 13.52
N GLY A 67 -4.43 15.41 13.80
CA GLY A 67 -4.78 15.80 15.17
C GLY A 67 -3.95 16.95 15.75
N GLN A 68 -3.36 17.81 14.90
CA GLN A 68 -2.72 19.04 15.38
C GLN A 68 -3.73 19.98 16.05
N GLU A 69 -3.30 20.66 17.12
CA GLU A 69 -4.07 21.75 17.72
C GLU A 69 -4.31 22.85 16.68
N LYS A 70 -5.54 23.32 16.63
CA LYS A 70 -5.88 24.48 15.80
C LYS A 70 -5.17 25.69 16.43
N LYS A 71 -4.41 26.41 15.60
CA LYS A 71 -3.95 27.75 15.96
C LYS A 71 -5.14 28.68 16.12
#